data_AF-A0A1Y1WVD0-F1
#
_entry.id   AF-A0A1Y1WVD0-F1
#
_cell.length_a   1.000
_cell.length_b   1.000
_cell.length_c   1.000
_cell.angle_alpha   90.00
_cell.angle_beta   90.00
_cell.angle_gamma   90.00
#
_symmetry.space_group_name_H-M   'P 1'
#
loop_
_entity.id
_entity.type
_entity.pdbx_description
1 polymer ?
#
loop_
_entity_poly.entity_id
_entity_poly.type
_entity_poly.pdbx_seq_one_letter_code
_entity_poly.pdbx_strand_id
1 'polypeptide(L)' 'MTSDLDIDPNEPTYCKCHQVSYGEMIACDNEDCAIEWFHYSCVGLVGPPKGKWYCEDCQALMNKKNKKK' A
#
# COMPACT_ATOMS: atom_id res chain seq x y z
N MET A 1 -23.26 -6.62 -29.18
CA MET A 1 -22.09 -5.84 -28.72
C MET A 1 -22.54 -4.91 -27.61
N THR A 2 -22.30 -5.28 -26.36
CA THR A 2 -21.89 -4.35 -25.30
C THR A 2 -21.05 -5.16 -24.31
N SER A 3 -19.99 -4.54 -23.82
CA SER A 3 -18.81 -5.16 -23.23
C SER A 3 -19.09 -5.87 -21.91
N ASP A 4 -19.04 -7.20 -21.96
CA ASP A 4 -18.97 -8.11 -20.81
C ASP A 4 -17.50 -8.17 -20.36
N LEU A 5 -17.08 -7.17 -19.59
CA LEU A 5 -15.86 -7.21 -18.78
C LEU A 5 -16.26 -6.62 -17.43
N ASP A 6 -16.96 -7.45 -16.65
CA ASP A 6 -17.20 -7.21 -15.23
C ASP A 6 -15.84 -7.00 -14.55
N ILE A 7 -15.48 -5.73 -14.33
CA ILE A 7 -14.60 -5.39 -13.23
C ILE A 7 -15.48 -5.65 -12.01
N ASP A 8 -15.39 -6.86 -11.46
CA ASP A 8 -16.16 -7.29 -10.29
C ASP A 8 -16.04 -6.20 -9.21
N PRO A 9 -17.14 -5.50 -8.85
CA PRO A 9 -17.12 -4.48 -7.79
C PRO A 9 -16.83 -5.07 -6.40
N ASN A 10 -16.61 -6.38 -6.33
CA ASN A 10 -16.27 -7.14 -5.13
C ASN A 10 -14.75 -7.28 -4.93
N GLU A 11 -13.90 -6.82 -5.85
CA GLU A 11 -12.46 -6.95 -5.64
C GLU A 11 -12.01 -6.02 -4.50
N PRO A 12 -11.39 -6.56 -3.43
CA PRO A 12 -10.97 -5.77 -2.28
C PRO A 12 -9.98 -4.69 -2.72
N THR A 13 -10.26 -3.45 -2.30
CA THR A 13 -9.39 -2.31 -2.60
C THR A 13 -8.26 -2.23 -1.58
N TYR A 14 -7.05 -2.03 -2.08
CA TYR A 14 -5.83 -1.90 -1.30
C TYR A 14 -5.19 -0.54 -1.55
N CYS A 15 -4.11 -0.26 -0.80
CA CYS A 15 -3.36 0.97 -0.84
C CYS A 15 -4.19 2.21 -0.41
N LYS A 16 -3.49 3.31 -0.13
CA LYS A 16 -4.12 4.61 0.18
C LYS A 16 -4.96 5.19 -0.97
N CYS A 17 -4.85 4.61 -2.18
CA CYS A 17 -5.63 5.00 -3.34
C CYS A 17 -6.99 4.28 -3.44
N HIS A 18 -7.28 3.31 -2.56
CA HIS A 18 -8.48 2.46 -2.65
C HIS A 18 -8.67 1.88 -4.06
N GLN A 19 -7.60 1.30 -4.61
CA GLN A 19 -7.63 0.66 -5.92
C GLN A 19 -7.41 -0.84 -5.76
N VAL A 20 -7.89 -1.59 -6.75
CA VAL A 20 -7.69 -3.04 -6.89
C VAL A 20 -6.21 -3.42 -6.84
N SER A 21 -5.93 -4.70 -6.57
CA SER A 21 -4.55 -5.20 -6.67
C SER A 21 -4.13 -5.25 -8.13
N TYR A 22 -3.16 -4.43 -8.53
CA TYR A 22 -2.65 -4.44 -9.90
C TYR A 22 -1.13 -4.34 -9.89
N GLY A 23 -0.48 -5.18 -10.69
CA GLY A 23 0.97 -5.19 -10.85
C GLY A 23 1.74 -5.56 -9.58
N GLU A 24 2.75 -4.77 -9.23
CA GLU A 24 3.63 -5.01 -8.09
C GLU A 24 3.12 -4.31 -6.81
N MET A 25 2.94 -5.11 -5.77
CA MET A 25 2.47 -4.66 -4.46
C MET A 25 3.47 -5.03 -3.36
N ILE A 26 3.51 -4.21 -2.32
CA ILE A 26 4.32 -4.41 -1.12
C ILE A 26 3.45 -4.43 0.13
N ALA A 27 3.79 -5.34 1.05
CA ALA A 27 3.23 -5.36 2.39
C ALA A 27 4.08 -4.48 3.32
N CYS A 28 3.43 -3.65 4.13
CA CYS A 28 4.01 -2.86 5.20
C CYS A 28 4.33 -3.79 6.37
N ASP A 29 5.57 -3.80 6.83
CA ASP A 29 6.06 -4.60 7.95
C ASP A 29 5.56 -4.09 9.33
N ASN A 30 4.83 -2.97 9.35
CA ASN A 30 4.21 -2.49 10.58
C ASN A 30 2.91 -3.26 10.86
N GLU A 31 2.89 -4.05 11.93
CA GLU A 31 1.73 -4.82 12.38
C GLU A 31 0.53 -3.94 12.77
N ASP A 32 0.78 -2.66 13.08
CA ASP A 32 -0.24 -1.66 13.39
C ASP A 32 -0.80 -0.95 12.13
N CYS A 33 -0.39 -1.38 10.92
CA CYS A 33 -0.88 -0.80 9.67
C CYS A 33 -2.25 -1.37 9.31
N ALA A 34 -3.27 -0.51 9.14
CA ALA A 34 -4.62 -0.96 8.81
C ALA A 34 -4.81 -1.50 7.38
N ILE A 35 -3.93 -1.10 6.44
CA ILE A 35 -4.06 -1.45 5.02
C ILE A 35 -3.11 -2.58 4.63
N GLU A 36 -1.91 -2.60 5.23
CA GLU A 36 -0.80 -3.52 4.96
C GLU A 36 -0.29 -3.50 3.50
N TRP A 37 -1.14 -3.51 2.48
CA TRP A 37 -0.77 -3.65 1.07
C TRP A 37 -0.78 -2.31 0.31
N PHE A 38 0.31 -2.02 -0.41
CA PHE A 38 0.48 -0.80 -1.17
C PHE A 38 1.08 -1.07 -2.56
N HIS A 39 0.67 -0.33 -3.57
CA HIS A 39 1.28 -0.44 -4.91
C HIS A 39 2.63 0.25 -4.94
N TYR A 40 3.60 -0.35 -5.64
CA TYR A 40 4.95 0.20 -5.78
C TYR A 40 4.93 1.65 -6.28
N SER A 41 4.15 1.93 -7.33
CA SER A 41 4.00 3.28 -7.90
C SER A 41 3.41 4.29 -6.91
N CYS A 42 2.51 3.87 -6.02
CA CYS A 42 1.89 4.75 -5.03
C CYS A 42 2.84 5.15 -3.90
N VAL A 43 3.88 4.35 -3.67
CA VAL A 43 4.89 4.56 -2.63
C VAL A 43 6.28 4.87 -3.19
N GLY A 44 6.40 5.04 -4.51
CA GLY A 44 7.65 5.35 -5.18
C GLY A 44 8.68 4.21 -5.16
N LEU A 45 8.24 2.96 -4.97
CA LEU A 45 9.10 1.79 -5.13
C LEU A 45 9.22 1.44 -6.62
N VAL A 46 10.42 0.99 -7.00
CA VAL A 46 10.73 0.53 -8.36
C VAL A 46 11.05 -0.97 -8.37
N GLY A 47 10.92 -1.62 -7.21
CA GLY A 47 11.30 -3.01 -7.02
C GLY A 47 11.17 -3.44 -5.57
N PRO A 48 11.27 -4.76 -5.29
CA PRO A 48 11.21 -5.30 -3.95
C PRO A 48 12.37 -4.74 -3.10
N PRO A 49 12.08 -4.12 -1.95
CA PRO A 49 13.12 -3.60 -1.08
C PRO A 49 13.88 -4.75 -0.43
N LYS A 50 15.18 -4.52 -0.19
CA LYS A 50 16.04 -5.47 0.52
C LYS A 50 15.80 -5.36 2.03
N GLY A 51 14.67 -5.90 2.50
CA GLY A 51 14.35 -6.01 3.93
C GLY A 51 12.96 -5.51 4.28
N LYS A 52 12.81 -5.06 5.54
CA LYS A 52 11.56 -4.53 6.07
C LYS A 52 11.22 -3.20 5.41
N TRP A 53 9.99 -3.07 4.92
CA TRP A 53 9.50 -1.84 4.32
C TRP A 53 8.28 -1.35 5.09
N TYR A 54 8.19 -0.04 5.26
CA TYR A 54 7.11 0.63 5.96
C TYR A 54 6.44 1.63 5.03
N CYS A 55 5.12 1.73 5.07
CA CYS A 55 4.42 2.75 4.29
C CYS A 55 4.72 4.16 4.81
N GLU A 56 4.48 5.18 3.97
CA GLU A 56 4.76 6.58 4.31
C GLU A 56 4.07 7.03 5.60
N ASP A 57 2.88 6.50 5.88
CA ASP A 57 2.14 6.82 7.10
C ASP A 57 2.84 6.25 8.35
N CYS A 58 3.26 4.98 8.29
CA CYS A 58 4.02 4.34 9.36
C CYS A 58 5.39 5.02 9.57
N GLN A 59 6.09 5.36 8.49
CA GLN A 59 7.34 6.13 8.56
C GLN A 59 7.14 7.51 9.20
N ALA A 60 6.07 8.22 8.81
CA ALA A 60 5.73 9.53 9.37
C ALA A 60 5.36 9.42 10.87
N LEU A 61 4.64 8.37 11.26
CA LEU A 61 4.26 8.11 12.65
C LEU A 61 5.49 7.87 13.54
N MET A 62 6.44 7.06 13.08
CA MET A 62 7.71 6.83 13.77
C MET A 62 8.51 8.12 13.93
N ASN A 63 8.57 8.96 12.89
CA ASN A 63 9.28 10.24 12.96
C ASN A 63 8.62 11.25 13.93
N LYS A 64 7.29 11.28 14.01
CA LYS A 64 6.55 12.18 14.92
C LYS A 64 6.77 11.84 16.40
N LYS A 65 6.90 10.56 16.75
CA LYS A 65 7.19 10.13 18.15
C LYS A 65 8.53 10.68 18.65
N ASN A 66 9.51 10.84 17.76
CA ASN A 66 10.86 11.28 18.12
C ASN A 66 10.97 12.79 18.39
N LYS A 67 10.01 13.60 17.92
CA LYS A 67 9.97 15.07 18.13
C LYS A 67 9.26 15.53 19.40
N LYS A 68 8.69 14.60 20.17
CA LYS A 68 7.96 14.89 21.42
C LYS A 68 8.81 14.68 22.67
N LYS A 69 10.15 14.72 22.55
CA LYS A 69 11.09 14.57 23.66
C LYS A 69 11.86 15.86 23.90
#